data_AF-A0A3D1HM26-F1
#
_entry.id   AF-A0A3D1HM26-F1
#
_cell.length_a   1.000
_cell.length_b   1.000
_cell.length_c   1.000
_cell.angle_alpha   90.00
_cell.angle_beta   90.00
_cell.angle_gamma   90.00
#
_symmetry.space_group_name_H-M   'P 1'
#
loop_
_entity.id
_entity.type
_entity.pdbx_description
1 polymer ?
#
loop_
_entity_poly.entity_id
_entity_poly.type
_entity_poly.pdbx_seq_one_letter_code
_entity_poly.pdbx_strand_id
1 'polypeptide(L)'
;MKTLPKSIGGMLLMMVSITAAAQNENSNSKEEGNRNVMLNAASANGPREIQIGLPSADVNVMENGLPVTYATNPHSVNTIWRGDASLSHQGLLKIAETAITTGNIGYAVNSFTQLGQKGFNGTLNYKSNHFGLQELSLNMNGEMAKNWFYSVNMYQDFDPGTFKIKSTPYQDRTQIYKALITRRYNNNAGEFTIGYKYSNSHNVYRYATQSAPFIYVGDGSVKEYGKFKLGITSYLPTDNTMTYRNMRTGEIEQTTLYDASLNKSSELTLMNKYHWDNGLDWTVA
;
A
#
# COMPACT_ATOMS: atom_id res chain seq x y z
N MET A 1 -37.66 40.85 28.50
CA MET A 1 -37.16 41.88 27.57
C MET A 1 -35.66 41.65 27.36
N LYS A 2 -35.26 41.31 26.13
CA LYS A 2 -33.92 41.42 25.52
C LYS A 2 -32.72 40.60 26.07
N THR A 3 -32.54 39.43 25.44
CA THR A 3 -31.37 39.00 24.64
C THR A 3 -29.95 39.47 25.03
N LEU A 4 -29.07 38.54 25.39
CA LEU A 4 -27.61 38.65 25.24
C LEU A 4 -27.17 38.07 23.88
N PRO A 5 -26.24 38.71 23.14
CA PRO A 5 -25.82 38.27 21.81
C PRO A 5 -24.69 37.23 21.85
N LYS A 6 -24.71 36.36 20.83
CA LYS A 6 -23.65 35.42 20.45
C LYS A 6 -22.45 36.18 19.91
N SER A 7 -21.27 35.94 20.48
CA SER A 7 -19.97 36.15 19.84
C SER A 7 -19.37 34.77 19.60
N ILE A 8 -19.41 34.30 18.36
CA ILE A 8 -18.59 33.18 17.90
C ILE A 8 -17.59 33.81 16.94
N GLY A 9 -16.39 34.09 17.48
CA GLY A 9 -15.24 34.46 16.68
C GLY A 9 -14.88 33.28 15.77
N GLY A 10 -14.82 33.54 14.47
CA GLY A 10 -14.21 32.62 13.53
C GLY A 10 -12.72 32.52 13.82
N MET A 11 -12.22 31.30 14.06
CA MET A 11 -10.79 31.02 14.10
C MET A 11 -10.47 30.03 12.99
N LEU A 12 -9.89 30.59 11.93
CA LEU A 12 -9.31 29.92 10.78
C LEU A 12 -8.19 28.98 11.28
N LEU A 13 -8.36 27.66 11.13
CA LEU A 13 -7.31 26.69 11.44
C LEU A 13 -6.27 26.70 10.30
N MET A 14 -5.14 27.36 10.51
CA MET A 14 -3.93 27.11 9.74
C MET A 14 -3.25 25.84 10.28
N MET A 15 -3.20 24.79 9.48
CA MET A 15 -2.26 23.68 9.70
C MET A 15 -0.86 24.13 9.27
N VAL A 16 0.06 24.21 10.22
CA VAL A 16 1.48 24.40 9.93
C VAL A 16 2.13 23.02 9.89
N SER A 17 2.45 22.55 8.68
CA SER A 17 3.32 21.40 8.47
C SER A 17 4.78 21.87 8.55
N ILE A 18 5.50 21.50 9.60
CA ILE A 18 6.95 21.73 9.68
C ILE A 18 7.64 20.56 9.00
N THR A 19 7.99 20.71 7.73
CA THR A 19 8.96 19.86 7.03
C THR A 19 10.33 20.51 7.11
N ALA A 20 11.23 19.96 7.93
CA ALA A 20 12.65 20.30 7.85
C ALA A 20 13.33 19.34 6.87
N ALA A 21 13.51 19.79 5.63
CA ALA A 21 14.35 19.12 4.64
C ALA A 21 15.20 20.20 3.94
N ALA A 22 16.52 20.12 4.10
CA ALA A 22 17.45 20.86 3.26
C ALA A 22 17.50 20.15 1.90
N GLN A 23 16.78 20.68 0.92
CA GLN A 23 16.71 20.12 -0.42
C GLN A 23 17.27 21.16 -1.40
N ASN A 24 18.42 20.83 -1.99
CA ASN A 24 18.97 21.56 -3.13
C ASN A 24 17.96 21.47 -4.29
N GLU A 25 17.47 22.62 -4.73
CA GLU A 25 16.65 22.74 -5.93
C GLU A 25 17.51 22.47 -7.18
N ASN A 26 17.33 21.30 -7.80
CA ASN A 26 17.30 21.25 -9.25
C ASN A 26 16.72 19.93 -9.80
N SER A 27 15.84 20.10 -10.78
CA SER A 27 15.23 19.11 -11.68
C SER A 27 14.07 18.25 -11.13
N ASN A 28 12.83 18.61 -11.49
CA ASN A 28 11.77 17.67 -11.87
C ASN A 28 10.54 18.41 -12.42
N SER A 29 10.58 18.76 -13.71
CA SER A 29 9.42 19.24 -14.47
C SER A 29 9.15 18.31 -15.65
N LYS A 30 8.51 17.16 -15.41
CA LYS A 30 7.96 16.29 -16.47
C LYS A 30 7.00 15.17 -16.00
N GLU A 31 6.28 15.38 -14.90
CA GLU A 31 5.34 14.36 -14.39
C GLU A 31 4.01 14.98 -13.91
N GLU A 32 3.43 15.87 -14.73
CA GLU A 32 2.18 16.58 -14.40
C GLU A 32 0.92 16.00 -15.07
N GLY A 33 1.06 15.14 -16.08
CA GLY A 33 -0.10 14.69 -16.89
C GLY A 33 -0.95 13.55 -16.32
N ASN A 34 -0.48 12.81 -15.31
CA ASN A 34 -1.08 11.50 -14.94
C ASN A 34 -1.51 11.39 -13.47
N ARG A 35 -1.55 12.50 -12.72
CA ARG A 35 -1.77 12.50 -11.25
C ARG A 35 -3.20 12.10 -10.81
N ASN A 36 -4.14 11.90 -11.74
CA ASN A 36 -5.56 11.74 -11.39
C ASN A 36 -5.94 10.38 -10.78
N VAL A 37 -5.06 9.39 -10.79
CA VAL A 37 -5.32 8.06 -10.17
C VAL A 37 -4.82 8.01 -8.72
N MET A 38 -3.88 8.89 -8.37
CA MET A 38 -3.29 9.03 -7.03
C MET A 38 -3.97 10.14 -6.21
N LEU A 39 -4.92 10.89 -6.79
CA LEU A 39 -5.58 12.01 -6.13
C LEU A 39 -6.92 11.57 -5.51
N ASN A 40 -7.03 11.81 -4.19
CA ASN A 40 -8.19 11.60 -3.33
C ASN A 40 -8.46 10.14 -2.92
N ALA A 41 -7.45 9.42 -2.43
CA ALA A 41 -7.64 8.10 -1.85
C ALA A 41 -8.43 8.19 -0.53
N ALA A 42 -9.69 7.74 -0.53
CA ALA A 42 -10.43 7.47 0.71
C ALA A 42 -9.83 6.30 1.51
N SER A 43 -8.87 5.58 0.91
CA SER A 43 -8.00 4.57 1.53
C SER A 43 -6.56 5.09 1.46
N ALA A 44 -5.95 5.39 2.61
CA ALA A 44 -4.64 6.05 2.68
C ALA A 44 -3.44 5.13 2.38
N ASN A 45 -3.71 3.91 1.88
CA ASN A 45 -2.83 2.77 2.01
C ASN A 45 -2.47 2.11 0.66
N GLY A 46 -3.02 2.57 -0.46
CA GLY A 46 -2.67 2.04 -1.78
C GLY A 46 -3.34 2.73 -2.97
N PRO A 47 -2.97 2.36 -4.20
CA PRO A 47 -3.50 2.95 -5.43
C PRO A 47 -4.98 2.58 -5.65
N ARG A 48 -5.75 3.43 -6.33
CA ARG A 48 -7.17 3.14 -6.68
C ARG A 48 -7.28 2.19 -7.86
N GLU A 49 -8.20 1.23 -7.74
CA GLU A 49 -8.70 0.43 -8.86
C GLU A 49 -9.60 1.28 -9.76
N ILE A 50 -9.18 1.49 -11.01
CA ILE A 50 -10.00 2.15 -12.05
C ILE A 50 -10.34 1.11 -13.11
N GLN A 51 -11.62 0.69 -13.13
CA GLN A 51 -12.17 -0.19 -14.15
C GLN A 51 -12.68 0.60 -15.35
N ILE A 52 -12.02 0.45 -16.50
CA ILE A 52 -12.44 1.01 -17.79
C ILE A 52 -13.36 0.02 -18.53
N GLY A 53 -14.31 -0.60 -17.83
CA GLY A 53 -15.32 -1.48 -18.44
C GLY A 53 -14.81 -2.77 -19.10
N LEU A 54 -13.54 -3.13 -18.91
CA LEU A 54 -12.96 -4.40 -19.35
C LEU A 54 -12.95 -5.43 -18.19
N PRO A 55 -13.05 -6.74 -18.48
CA PRO A 55 -13.19 -7.80 -17.47
C PRO A 55 -11.94 -8.05 -16.60
N SER A 56 -10.84 -7.32 -16.78
CA SER A 56 -9.61 -7.40 -15.96
C SER A 56 -9.14 -6.01 -15.54
N ALA A 57 -9.80 -5.43 -14.53
CA ALA A 57 -9.53 -4.08 -14.05
C ALA A 57 -8.77 -4.05 -12.72
N ASP A 58 -7.91 -5.05 -12.51
CA ASP A 58 -7.03 -5.08 -11.37
C ASP A 58 -5.90 -4.05 -11.52
N VAL A 59 -5.58 -3.34 -10.44
CA VAL A 59 -4.38 -2.48 -10.43
C VAL A 59 -3.16 -3.37 -10.39
N ASN A 60 -2.34 -3.25 -11.43
CA ASN A 60 -1.06 -3.93 -11.47
C ASN A 60 -0.02 -3.05 -10.77
N VAL A 61 0.61 -3.59 -9.74
CA VAL A 61 1.76 -2.95 -9.11
C VAL A 61 2.98 -3.81 -9.37
N MET A 62 4.03 -3.17 -9.87
CA MET A 62 5.34 -3.78 -10.09
C MET A 62 6.30 -3.28 -9.01
N GLU A 63 7.10 -4.19 -8.46
CA GLU A 63 8.22 -3.87 -7.59
C GLU A 63 9.48 -4.48 -8.21
N ASN A 64 10.48 -3.65 -8.49
CA ASN A 64 11.73 -4.04 -9.15
C ASN A 64 11.54 -4.72 -10.52
N GLY A 65 10.47 -4.39 -11.24
CA GLY A 65 10.18 -4.98 -12.55
C GLY A 65 9.36 -6.27 -12.51
N LEU A 66 9.02 -6.79 -11.33
CA LEU A 66 8.14 -7.96 -11.17
C LEU A 66 6.76 -7.55 -10.64
N PRO A 67 5.66 -8.21 -11.06
CA PRO A 67 4.35 -8.03 -10.44
C PRO A 67 4.39 -8.38 -8.95
N VAL A 68 3.87 -7.50 -8.12
CA VAL A 68 3.76 -7.69 -6.67
C VAL A 68 2.82 -8.86 -6.33
N THR A 69 1.75 -9.03 -7.13
CA THR A 69 0.89 -10.22 -7.12
C THR A 69 0.53 -10.58 -8.56
N TYR A 70 0.40 -11.87 -8.82
CA TYR A 70 -0.13 -12.38 -10.09
C TYR A 70 -1.66 -12.56 -10.06
N ALA A 71 -2.29 -12.46 -8.89
CA ALA A 71 -3.74 -12.54 -8.72
C ALA A 71 -4.21 -11.71 -7.51
N THR A 72 -5.09 -10.73 -7.73
CA THR A 72 -5.61 -9.82 -6.68
C THR A 72 -6.66 -10.45 -5.76
N ASN A 73 -7.12 -11.66 -6.08
CA ASN A 73 -8.03 -12.46 -5.28
C ASN A 73 -7.47 -13.89 -5.14
N PRO A 74 -7.13 -14.36 -3.93
CA PRO A 74 -7.36 -13.73 -2.62
C PRO A 74 -6.29 -12.71 -2.19
N HIS A 75 -5.16 -12.58 -2.89
CA HIS A 75 -4.03 -11.73 -2.49
C HIS A 75 -4.10 -10.31 -3.09
N SER A 76 -4.85 -9.41 -2.43
CA SER A 76 -4.90 -8.02 -2.86
C SER A 76 -3.53 -7.32 -2.71
N VAL A 77 -3.20 -6.42 -3.62
CA VAL A 77 -1.92 -5.69 -3.64
C VAL A 77 -1.58 -5.06 -2.28
N ASN A 78 -2.55 -4.39 -1.66
CA ASN A 78 -2.34 -3.65 -0.41
C ASN A 78 -2.05 -4.56 0.80
N THR A 79 -2.21 -5.88 0.69
CA THR A 79 -1.86 -6.81 1.77
C THR A 79 -0.38 -7.21 1.77
N ILE A 80 0.33 -6.95 0.67
CA ILE A 80 1.70 -7.41 0.44
C ILE A 80 2.65 -6.29 -0.02
N TRP A 81 2.10 -5.13 -0.41
CA TRP A 81 2.85 -3.97 -0.84
C TRP A 81 2.19 -2.68 -0.35
N ARG A 82 3.02 -1.69 -0.01
CA ARG A 82 2.62 -0.35 0.44
C ARG A 82 3.58 0.68 -0.14
N GLY A 83 3.07 1.89 -0.38
CA GLY A 83 3.87 3.06 -0.72
C GLY A 83 4.63 3.57 0.50
N ASP A 84 5.59 2.77 0.99
CA ASP A 84 6.29 2.99 2.24
C ASP A 84 7.73 3.48 2.03
N ALA A 85 8.48 3.67 3.13
CA ALA A 85 9.87 4.12 3.10
C ALA A 85 10.84 3.10 2.50
N SER A 86 10.40 1.88 2.16
CA SER A 86 11.24 0.91 1.44
C SER A 86 11.45 1.25 -0.01
N LEU A 87 10.63 2.13 -0.58
CA LEU A 87 10.66 2.43 -2.01
C LEU A 87 11.52 3.66 -2.27
N SER A 88 12.51 3.54 -3.15
CA SER A 88 13.29 4.68 -3.65
C SER A 88 12.53 5.48 -4.70
N HIS A 89 11.61 4.84 -5.40
CA HIS A 89 10.77 5.47 -6.41
C HIS A 89 9.43 4.73 -6.54
N GLN A 90 8.37 5.49 -6.78
CA GLN A 90 7.06 5.00 -7.13
C GLN A 90 6.45 5.94 -8.18
N GLY A 91 6.02 5.41 -9.32
CA GLY A 91 5.44 6.18 -10.42
C GLY A 91 4.35 5.40 -11.15
N LEU A 92 3.52 6.11 -11.91
CA LEU A 92 2.48 5.50 -12.75
C LEU A 92 3.03 5.20 -14.14
N LEU A 93 2.79 3.98 -14.62
CA LEU A 93 2.99 3.62 -16.02
C LEU A 93 1.86 4.19 -16.88
N LYS A 94 2.19 4.59 -18.10
CA LYS A 94 1.18 4.91 -19.11
C LYS A 94 0.40 3.64 -19.47
N ILE A 95 -0.83 3.78 -19.96
CA ILE A 95 -1.67 2.65 -20.36
C ILE A 95 -0.97 1.77 -21.42
N ALA A 96 -0.32 2.39 -22.41
CA ALA A 96 0.44 1.67 -23.43
C ALA A 96 1.64 0.90 -22.85
N GLU A 97 2.37 1.51 -21.92
CA GLU A 97 3.49 0.86 -21.21
C GLU A 97 2.99 -0.31 -20.37
N THR A 98 1.85 -0.15 -19.71
CA THR A 98 1.18 -1.20 -18.92
C THR A 98 0.76 -2.38 -19.79
N ALA A 99 0.18 -2.12 -20.97
CA ALA A 99 -0.21 -3.16 -21.91
C ALA A 99 0.99 -3.99 -22.40
N ILE A 100 2.13 -3.34 -22.65
CA ILE A 100 3.36 -4.02 -23.09
C ILE A 100 4.01 -4.81 -21.95
N THR A 101 4.03 -4.26 -20.74
CA THR A 101 4.76 -4.83 -19.59
C THR A 101 3.99 -5.91 -18.85
N THR A 102 2.67 -5.76 -18.73
CA THR A 102 1.82 -6.65 -17.92
C THR A 102 0.83 -7.47 -18.75
N GLY A 103 0.65 -7.15 -20.03
CA GLY A 103 -0.40 -7.74 -20.87
C GLY A 103 -1.82 -7.24 -20.54
N ASN A 104 -1.97 -6.38 -19.53
CA ASN A 104 -3.25 -5.82 -19.11
C ASN A 104 -3.43 -4.37 -19.59
N ILE A 105 -4.67 -4.01 -19.95
CA ILE A 105 -5.02 -2.64 -20.34
C ILE A 105 -5.56 -1.93 -19.09
N GLY A 106 -4.74 -1.08 -18.48
CA GLY A 106 -5.09 -0.34 -17.27
C GLY A 106 -3.98 0.59 -16.81
N TYR A 107 -4.17 1.25 -15.67
CA TYR A 107 -3.09 1.93 -14.97
C TYR A 107 -2.29 0.91 -14.15
N ALA A 108 -0.97 0.99 -14.24
CA ALA A 108 -0.07 0.26 -13.35
C ALA A 108 0.83 1.21 -12.58
N VAL A 109 1.26 0.77 -11.39
CA VAL A 109 2.27 1.44 -10.60
C VAL A 109 3.58 0.69 -10.78
N ASN A 110 4.65 1.40 -11.11
CA ASN A 110 6.00 0.86 -11.06
C ASN A 110 6.71 1.40 -9.83
N SER A 111 7.33 0.52 -9.06
CA SER A 111 8.04 0.85 -7.84
C SER A 111 9.40 0.17 -7.78
N PHE A 112 10.35 0.81 -7.12
CA PHE A 112 11.71 0.29 -6.95
C PHE A 112 12.07 0.31 -5.47
N THR A 113 12.57 -0.82 -4.97
CA THR A 113 13.05 -0.92 -3.59
C THR A 113 14.35 -0.14 -3.45
N GLN A 114 14.47 0.57 -2.34
CA GLN A 114 15.68 1.28 -1.95
C GLN A 114 16.78 0.26 -1.60
N LEU A 115 17.82 0.23 -2.42
CA LEU A 115 19.02 -0.57 -2.19
C LEU A 115 19.99 0.14 -1.24
N GLY A 116 20.95 -0.62 -0.71
CA GLY A 116 22.01 -0.06 0.13
C GLY A 116 22.96 0.83 -0.66
N GLN A 117 23.39 1.93 -0.03
CA GLN A 117 24.32 2.90 -0.61
C GLN A 117 25.48 3.18 0.35
N LYS A 118 26.49 3.94 -0.09
CA LYS A 118 27.63 4.28 0.77
C LYS A 118 27.18 5.11 1.98
N GLY A 119 27.81 4.87 3.13
CA GLY A 119 27.44 5.49 4.39
C GLY A 119 26.18 4.87 5.00
N PHE A 120 25.69 5.46 6.09
CA PHE A 120 24.45 5.05 6.74
C PHE A 120 23.32 6.03 6.40
N ASN A 121 22.17 5.52 5.99
CA ASN A 121 20.98 6.31 5.67
C ASN A 121 19.76 5.67 6.34
N GLY A 122 18.80 6.51 6.74
CA GLY A 122 17.55 6.05 7.31
C GLY A 122 16.41 7.01 7.02
N THR A 123 15.23 6.44 6.79
CA THR A 123 13.99 7.16 6.53
C THR A 123 12.92 6.64 7.48
N LEU A 124 12.31 7.53 8.25
CA LEU A 124 11.22 7.22 9.17
C LEU A 124 10.00 8.06 8.80
N ASN A 125 8.92 7.38 8.40
CA ASN A 125 7.61 7.99 8.17
C ASN A 125 6.65 7.49 9.25
N TYR A 126 5.91 8.43 9.84
CA TYR A 126 4.87 8.12 10.81
C TYR A 126 3.60 8.92 10.46
N LYS A 127 2.48 8.22 10.31
CA LYS A 127 1.19 8.78 9.90
C LYS A 127 0.14 8.41 10.94
N SER A 128 -0.64 9.39 11.37
CA SER A 128 -1.75 9.21 12.31
C SER A 128 -2.94 10.10 11.96
N ASN A 129 -4.13 9.76 12.45
CA ASN A 129 -5.35 10.53 12.23
C ASN A 129 -6.25 10.57 13.48
N HIS A 130 -7.32 11.35 13.42
CA HIS A 130 -8.28 11.52 14.52
C HIS A 130 -9.15 10.27 14.80
N PHE A 131 -9.14 9.27 13.92
CA PHE A 131 -9.78 7.97 14.13
C PHE A 131 -8.88 6.96 14.86
N GLY A 132 -7.62 7.33 15.16
CA GLY A 132 -6.67 6.49 15.88
C GLY A 132 -5.78 5.64 14.98
N LEU A 133 -5.71 5.93 13.67
CA LEU A 133 -4.73 5.33 12.76
C LEU A 133 -3.32 5.52 13.30
N GLN A 134 -2.52 4.46 13.24
CA GLN A 134 -1.09 4.47 13.53
C GLN A 134 -0.38 3.70 12.43
N GLU A 135 0.29 4.42 11.53
CA GLU A 135 1.13 3.83 10.49
C GLU A 135 2.58 4.26 10.71
N LEU A 136 3.48 3.28 10.70
CA LEU A 136 4.90 3.44 10.93
C LEU A 136 5.65 2.75 9.80
N SER A 137 6.57 3.48 9.18
CA SER A 137 7.44 2.96 8.13
C SER A 137 8.87 3.40 8.37
N LEU A 138 9.76 2.44 8.55
CA LEU A 138 11.19 2.65 8.76
C LEU A 138 11.99 1.93 7.68
N ASN A 139 12.92 2.63 7.04
CA ASN A 139 13.96 2.02 6.22
C ASN A 139 15.33 2.44 6.75
N MET A 140 16.27 1.49 6.78
CA MET A 140 17.67 1.73 7.09
C MET A 140 18.52 1.03 6.04
N ASN A 141 19.41 1.76 5.39
CA ASN A 141 20.24 1.21 4.33
C ASN A 141 21.65 1.81 4.38
N GLY A 142 22.63 1.03 3.95
CA GLY A 142 24.02 1.47 4.03
C GLY A 142 25.05 0.46 3.58
N GLU A 143 26.32 0.81 3.77
CA GLU A 143 27.48 -0.06 3.55
C GLU A 143 27.81 -0.82 4.83
N MET A 144 27.91 -2.16 4.75
CA MET A 144 28.32 -3.01 5.89
C MET A 144 29.78 -3.45 5.81
N ALA A 145 30.32 -3.58 4.60
CA ALA A 145 31.73 -3.89 4.35
C ALA A 145 32.09 -3.43 2.93
N LYS A 146 33.37 -3.46 2.57
CA LYS A 146 33.84 -3.05 1.23
C LYS A 146 33.05 -3.77 0.13
N ASN A 147 32.30 -2.99 -0.65
CA ASN A 147 31.40 -3.42 -1.73
C ASN A 147 30.20 -4.31 -1.29
N TRP A 148 29.88 -4.37 0.00
CA TRP A 148 28.70 -5.04 0.54
C TRP A 148 27.78 -4.01 1.16
N PHE A 149 26.52 -4.02 0.72
CA PHE A 149 25.51 -3.07 1.15
C PHE A 149 24.27 -3.80 1.65
N TYR A 150 23.54 -3.17 2.56
CA TYR A 150 22.30 -3.69 3.12
C TYR A 150 21.18 -2.66 2.99
N SER A 151 19.95 -3.15 2.95
CA SER A 151 18.74 -2.36 3.13
C SER A 151 17.73 -3.18 3.92
N VAL A 152 17.26 -2.64 5.04
CA VAL A 152 16.24 -3.26 5.87
C VAL A 152 15.07 -2.31 6.04
N ASN A 153 13.86 -2.86 6.00
CA ASN A 153 12.64 -2.08 6.14
C ASN A 153 11.63 -2.80 7.03
N MET A 154 10.87 -1.98 7.76
CA MET A 154 9.71 -2.37 8.51
C MET A 154 8.57 -1.39 8.23
N TYR A 155 7.43 -1.92 7.84
CA TYR A 155 6.15 -1.22 7.76
C TYR A 155 5.16 -1.86 8.73
N GLN A 156 4.44 -1.03 9.47
CA GLN A 156 3.41 -1.41 10.43
C GLN A 156 2.22 -0.49 10.23
N ASP A 157 1.04 -1.07 10.06
CA ASP A 157 -0.23 -0.36 9.98
C ASP A 157 -1.17 -0.89 11.06
N PHE A 158 -1.76 0.03 11.80
CA PHE A 158 -2.80 -0.21 12.78
C PHE A 158 -3.92 0.80 12.48
N ASP A 159 -4.86 0.41 11.62
CA ASP A 159 -6.01 1.24 11.28
C ASP A 159 -7.27 0.71 11.97
N PRO A 160 -7.82 1.42 12.98
CA PRO A 160 -9.12 1.10 13.56
C PRO A 160 -10.30 1.29 12.59
N GLY A 161 -10.10 2.06 11.51
CA GLY A 161 -11.17 2.51 10.62
C GLY A 161 -12.01 3.63 11.22
N THR A 162 -13.03 4.07 10.47
CA THR A 162 -13.89 5.20 10.86
C THR A 162 -15.06 4.80 11.76
N PHE A 163 -15.39 3.51 11.82
CA PHE A 163 -16.44 2.97 12.68
C PHE A 163 -15.99 1.66 13.34
N LYS A 164 -16.60 1.33 14.49
CA LYS A 164 -16.22 0.15 15.26
C LYS A 164 -16.72 -1.12 14.59
N ILE A 165 -15.78 -1.97 14.18
CA ILE A 165 -16.06 -3.32 13.69
C ILE A 165 -16.13 -4.24 14.91
N LYS A 166 -17.22 -5.03 15.05
CA LYS A 166 -17.40 -5.90 16.22
C LYS A 166 -16.44 -7.10 16.23
N SER A 167 -16.05 -7.59 15.06
CA SER A 167 -15.18 -8.75 14.89
C SER A 167 -13.70 -8.45 15.16
N THR A 168 -13.26 -7.20 15.06
CA THR A 168 -11.84 -6.81 15.18
C THR A 168 -11.70 -5.36 15.62
N PRO A 169 -10.70 -5.02 16.46
CA PRO A 169 -10.38 -3.63 16.77
C PRO A 169 -9.74 -2.88 15.59
N TYR A 170 -9.24 -3.58 14.57
CA TYR A 170 -8.56 -3.01 13.41
C TYR A 170 -9.25 -3.40 12.10
N GLN A 171 -9.59 -2.40 11.29
CA GLN A 171 -10.01 -2.56 9.90
C GLN A 171 -8.83 -3.02 9.02
N ASP A 172 -7.63 -2.51 9.28
CA ASP A 172 -6.39 -2.92 8.61
C ASP A 172 -5.29 -3.13 9.65
N ARG A 173 -4.78 -4.35 9.72
CA ARG A 173 -3.57 -4.68 10.50
C ARG A 173 -2.55 -5.30 9.56
N THR A 174 -1.63 -4.48 9.07
CA THR A 174 -0.64 -4.91 8.08
C THR A 174 0.78 -4.75 8.60
N GLN A 175 1.61 -5.75 8.32
CA GLN A 175 3.03 -5.77 8.67
C GLN A 175 3.80 -6.23 7.45
N ILE A 176 4.81 -5.45 7.03
CA ILE A 176 5.68 -5.80 5.91
C ILE A 176 7.12 -5.60 6.35
N TYR A 177 7.96 -6.60 6.08
CA TYR A 177 9.38 -6.57 6.38
C TYR A 177 10.15 -6.89 5.11
N LYS A 178 11.19 -6.11 4.82
CA LYS A 178 12.09 -6.36 3.70
C LYS A 178 13.53 -6.34 4.20
N ALA A 179 14.34 -7.25 3.70
CA ALA A 179 15.78 -7.28 3.94
C ALA A 179 16.49 -7.60 2.63
N LEU A 180 17.42 -6.74 2.25
CA LEU A 180 18.18 -6.86 1.01
C LEU A 180 19.67 -6.79 1.32
N ILE A 181 20.44 -7.61 0.63
CA ILE A 181 21.89 -7.61 0.64
C ILE A 181 22.36 -7.46 -0.80
N THR A 182 23.22 -6.47 -1.03
CA THR A 182 23.75 -6.14 -2.34
C THR A 182 25.28 -6.25 -2.33
N ARG A 183 25.83 -6.97 -3.30
CA ARG A 183 27.27 -7.08 -3.55
C ARG A 183 27.61 -6.38 -4.86
N ARG A 184 28.47 -5.37 -4.80
CA ARG A 184 29.09 -4.78 -5.99
C ARG A 184 30.39 -5.52 -6.34
N TYR A 185 30.60 -5.77 -7.63
CA TYR A 185 31.75 -6.49 -8.13
C TYR A 185 32.27 -5.87 -9.43
N ASN A 186 33.43 -6.34 -9.89
CA ASN A 186 34.14 -5.85 -11.06
C ASN A 186 34.24 -4.30 -11.11
N ASN A 187 34.87 -3.70 -10.10
CA ASN A 187 35.03 -2.24 -10.00
C ASN A 187 33.72 -1.41 -10.09
N ASN A 188 32.62 -1.96 -9.57
CA ASN A 188 31.25 -1.41 -9.64
C ASN A 188 30.57 -1.50 -11.02
N ALA A 189 31.13 -2.26 -11.97
CA ALA A 189 30.44 -2.60 -13.20
C ALA A 189 29.27 -3.57 -12.94
N GLY A 190 29.35 -4.40 -11.89
CA GLY A 190 28.31 -5.36 -11.53
C GLY A 190 27.71 -5.11 -10.15
N GLU A 191 26.41 -5.38 -10.02
CA GLU A 191 25.65 -5.34 -8.78
C GLU A 191 24.71 -6.55 -8.71
N PHE A 192 24.90 -7.39 -7.69
CA PHE A 192 24.02 -8.52 -7.41
C PHE A 192 23.32 -8.32 -6.07
N THR A 193 21.99 -8.45 -6.07
CA THR A 193 21.16 -8.25 -4.89
C THR A 193 20.31 -9.48 -4.62
N ILE A 194 20.31 -9.91 -3.36
CA ILE A 194 19.36 -10.88 -2.82
C ILE A 194 18.42 -10.12 -1.89
N GLY A 195 17.12 -10.25 -2.10
CA GLY A 195 16.09 -9.65 -1.27
C GLY A 195 15.16 -10.71 -0.69
N TYR A 196 14.74 -10.52 0.56
CA TYR A 196 13.66 -11.26 1.18
C TYR A 196 12.57 -10.27 1.62
N LYS A 197 11.32 -10.57 1.27
CA LYS A 197 10.14 -9.82 1.71
C LYS A 197 9.16 -10.76 2.41
N TYR A 198 8.67 -10.34 3.55
CA TYR A 198 7.61 -11.01 4.29
C TYR A 198 6.47 -10.02 4.54
N SER A 199 5.24 -10.47 4.32
CA SER A 199 4.05 -9.70 4.69
C SER A 199 3.06 -10.54 5.47
N ASN A 200 2.41 -9.90 6.43
CA ASN A 200 1.33 -10.45 7.23
C ASN A 200 0.28 -9.36 7.42
N SER A 201 -0.87 -9.55 6.78
CA SER A 201 -1.94 -8.56 6.74
C SER A 201 -3.27 -9.21 7.08
N HIS A 202 -4.04 -8.57 7.95
CA HIS A 202 -5.44 -8.87 8.18
C HIS A 202 -6.22 -7.65 7.72
N ASN A 203 -6.56 -7.63 6.43
CA ASN A 203 -7.29 -6.54 5.84
C ASN A 203 -8.79 -6.87 5.83
N VAL A 204 -9.47 -6.36 6.85
CA VAL A 204 -10.90 -6.60 7.10
C VAL A 204 -11.79 -5.70 6.22
N TYR A 205 -11.19 -4.70 5.55
CA TYR A 205 -11.90 -3.81 4.62
C TYR A 205 -12.80 -4.56 3.63
N ARG A 206 -12.30 -5.65 3.04
CA ARG A 206 -12.93 -6.33 1.90
C ARG A 206 -14.28 -6.99 2.25
N TYR A 207 -14.50 -7.40 3.49
CA TYR A 207 -15.78 -7.98 3.90
C TYR A 207 -16.58 -7.06 4.84
N ALA A 208 -15.92 -6.20 5.62
CA ALA A 208 -16.60 -5.42 6.65
C ALA A 208 -17.00 -4.01 6.24
N THR A 209 -16.21 -3.35 5.39
CA THR A 209 -16.32 -1.90 5.20
C THR A 209 -16.41 -1.46 3.73
N GLN A 210 -16.37 -2.40 2.78
CA GLN A 210 -16.44 -2.11 1.34
C GLN A 210 -17.84 -1.67 0.89
N SER A 211 -18.89 -2.24 1.49
CA SER A 211 -20.28 -2.01 1.10
C SER A 211 -21.09 -1.44 2.25
N ALA A 212 -22.21 -0.77 1.95
CA ALA A 212 -23.21 -0.40 2.93
C ALA A 212 -24.60 -0.47 2.27
N PRO A 213 -25.63 -0.99 2.95
CA PRO A 213 -26.97 -1.02 2.39
C PRO A 213 -27.58 0.39 2.35
N PHE A 214 -28.05 0.80 1.18
CA PHE A 214 -28.82 2.03 0.99
C PHE A 214 -29.86 1.83 -0.11
N ILE A 215 -30.86 2.70 -0.14
CA ILE A 215 -31.89 2.75 -1.18
C ILE A 215 -31.48 3.82 -2.19
N TYR A 216 -31.33 3.44 -3.46
CA TYR A 216 -31.17 4.40 -4.54
C TYR A 216 -32.53 4.96 -4.96
N VAL A 217 -32.68 6.29 -4.94
CA VAL A 217 -33.97 6.95 -5.13
C VAL A 217 -34.29 7.23 -6.61
N GLY A 218 -33.31 7.10 -7.51
CA GLY A 218 -33.48 7.27 -8.96
C GLY A 218 -33.18 8.68 -9.48
N ASP A 219 -33.01 9.67 -8.61
CA ASP A 219 -32.65 11.06 -8.91
C ASP A 219 -31.16 11.37 -8.65
N GLY A 220 -30.34 10.33 -8.42
CA GLY A 220 -28.95 10.47 -8.00
C GLY A 220 -28.75 10.53 -6.49
N SER A 221 -29.82 10.65 -5.68
CA SER A 221 -29.73 10.61 -4.22
C SER A 221 -29.84 9.18 -3.66
N VAL A 222 -29.36 9.02 -2.43
CA VAL A 222 -29.44 7.77 -1.66
C VAL A 222 -30.18 8.01 -0.34
N LYS A 223 -30.93 7.01 0.12
CA LYS A 223 -31.65 7.02 1.39
C LYS A 223 -31.19 5.85 2.27
N GLU A 224 -31.08 6.09 3.58
CA GLU A 224 -30.73 5.05 4.55
C GLU A 224 -31.73 3.89 4.53
N TYR A 225 -31.23 2.65 4.64
CA TYR A 225 -32.05 1.45 4.67
C TYR A 225 -32.37 1.07 6.12
N GLY A 226 -33.60 1.32 6.57
CA GLY A 226 -34.04 0.96 7.93
C GLY A 226 -33.21 1.63 9.02
N LYS A 227 -32.53 0.83 9.85
CA LYS A 227 -31.64 1.32 10.94
C LYS A 227 -30.17 1.44 10.50
N PHE A 228 -29.84 1.11 9.26
CA PHE A 228 -28.48 1.20 8.75
C PHE A 228 -28.16 2.62 8.35
N LYS A 229 -27.42 3.31 9.24
CA LYS A 229 -26.89 4.63 8.94
C LYS A 229 -25.65 4.52 8.07
N LEU A 230 -25.58 5.36 7.05
CA LEU A 230 -24.49 5.37 6.08
C LEU A 230 -23.15 5.68 6.76
N GLY A 231 -22.13 4.85 6.51
CA GLY A 231 -20.76 5.08 6.97
C GLY A 231 -20.46 4.86 8.46
N ILE A 232 -21.46 4.51 9.28
CA ILE A 232 -21.28 4.33 10.74
C ILE A 232 -21.85 3.03 11.31
N THR A 233 -22.58 2.25 10.52
CA THR A 233 -23.21 1.00 10.96
C THR A 233 -22.55 -0.21 10.30
N SER A 234 -22.08 -1.16 11.10
CA SER A 234 -21.65 -2.47 10.58
C SER A 234 -22.87 -3.35 10.26
N TYR A 235 -22.84 -4.02 9.11
CA TYR A 235 -23.86 -4.96 8.64
C TYR A 235 -23.37 -6.41 8.67
N LEU A 236 -22.21 -6.65 9.29
CA LEU A 236 -21.66 -7.98 9.51
C LEU A 236 -22.35 -8.69 10.68
N PRO A 237 -22.27 -10.03 10.72
CA PRO A 237 -22.64 -10.80 11.89
C PRO A 237 -22.00 -10.23 13.16
N THR A 238 -22.75 -10.24 14.26
CA THR A 238 -22.21 -9.83 15.56
C THR A 238 -21.16 -10.80 16.08
N ASP A 239 -21.26 -12.07 15.66
CA ASP A 239 -20.36 -13.13 16.06
C ASP A 239 -19.16 -13.17 15.09
N ASN A 240 -17.96 -13.19 15.66
CA ASN A 240 -16.72 -13.22 14.87
C ASN A 240 -16.41 -14.62 14.31
N THR A 241 -17.21 -15.65 14.62
CA THR A 241 -16.94 -17.03 14.21
C THR A 241 -17.67 -17.38 12.92
N MET A 242 -16.98 -18.04 12.00
CA MET A 242 -17.56 -18.63 10.81
C MET A 242 -17.27 -20.13 10.76
N THR A 243 -18.25 -20.90 10.31
CA THR A 243 -18.09 -22.32 10.01
C THR A 243 -17.88 -22.46 8.50
N TYR A 244 -16.87 -23.23 8.09
CA TYR A 244 -16.54 -23.44 6.68
C TYR A 244 -16.13 -24.89 6.44
N ARG A 245 -16.20 -25.33 5.18
CA ARG A 245 -15.63 -26.61 4.77
C ARG A 245 -14.22 -26.38 4.26
N ASN A 246 -13.24 -27.00 4.91
CA ASN A 246 -11.87 -26.92 4.47
C ASN A 246 -11.75 -27.59 3.09
N MET A 247 -11.32 -26.85 2.07
CA MET A 247 -11.25 -27.35 0.69
C MET A 247 -10.19 -28.44 0.50
N ARG A 248 -9.20 -28.53 1.39
CA ARG A 248 -8.13 -29.54 1.32
C ARG A 248 -8.53 -30.86 1.98
N THR A 249 -9.19 -30.79 3.15
CA THR A 249 -9.54 -31.99 3.94
C THR A 249 -10.98 -32.42 3.75
N GLY A 250 -11.87 -31.51 3.34
CA GLY A 250 -13.31 -31.75 3.23
C GLY A 250 -14.05 -31.68 4.57
N GLU A 251 -13.37 -31.45 5.69
CA GLU A 251 -13.97 -31.39 7.03
C GLU A 251 -14.65 -30.05 7.30
N ILE A 252 -15.63 -30.04 8.21
CA ILE A 252 -16.26 -28.82 8.70
C ILE A 252 -15.40 -28.28 9.83
N GLU A 253 -14.87 -27.07 9.64
CA GLU A 253 -14.02 -26.38 10.60
C GLU A 253 -14.64 -25.03 10.99
N GLN A 254 -14.18 -24.48 12.11
CA GLN A 254 -14.53 -23.13 12.55
C GLN A 254 -13.29 -22.24 12.53
N THR A 255 -13.46 -20.99 12.11
CA THR A 255 -12.43 -19.96 12.16
C THR A 255 -13.06 -18.62 12.54
N THR A 256 -12.24 -17.59 12.75
CA THR A 256 -12.74 -16.23 12.94
C THR A 256 -12.78 -15.46 11.62
N LEU A 257 -13.65 -14.45 11.51
CA LEU A 257 -13.65 -13.55 10.34
C LEU A 257 -12.34 -12.78 10.21
N TYR A 258 -11.67 -12.52 11.33
CA TYR A 258 -10.32 -11.97 11.36
C TYR A 258 -9.31 -12.92 10.71
N ASP A 259 -9.22 -14.17 11.18
CA ASP A 259 -8.27 -15.16 10.67
C ASP A 259 -8.59 -15.58 9.22
N ALA A 260 -9.87 -15.59 8.84
CA ALA A 260 -10.29 -15.83 7.47
C ALA A 260 -9.83 -14.74 6.48
N SER A 261 -9.52 -13.54 6.98
CA SER A 261 -8.99 -12.42 6.18
C SER A 261 -7.47 -12.33 6.16
N LEU A 262 -6.78 -13.30 6.79
CA LEU A 262 -5.34 -13.35 6.84
C LEU A 262 -4.73 -13.49 5.43
N ASN A 263 -3.78 -12.62 5.14
CA ASN A 263 -2.91 -12.70 3.98
C ASN A 263 -1.45 -12.81 4.45
N LYS A 264 -0.77 -13.87 4.01
CA LYS A 264 0.67 -14.05 4.24
C LYS A 264 1.38 -14.19 2.92
N SER A 265 2.53 -13.52 2.80
CA SER A 265 3.45 -13.70 1.68
C SER A 265 4.89 -13.82 2.16
N SER A 266 5.67 -14.62 1.45
CA SER A 266 7.12 -14.77 1.64
C SER A 266 7.76 -14.88 0.27
N GLU A 267 8.61 -13.91 -0.04
CA GLU A 267 9.17 -13.70 -1.36
C GLU A 267 10.70 -13.63 -1.27
N LEU A 268 11.37 -14.36 -2.16
CA LEU A 268 12.82 -14.26 -2.37
C LEU A 268 13.04 -13.70 -3.77
N THR A 269 13.79 -12.60 -3.86
CA THR A 269 14.08 -11.92 -5.13
C THR A 269 15.59 -11.95 -5.37
N LEU A 270 15.99 -12.24 -6.61
CA LEU A 270 17.38 -12.22 -7.06
C LEU A 270 17.50 -11.25 -8.22
N MET A 271 18.27 -10.19 -8.02
CA MET A 271 18.47 -9.16 -9.04
C MET A 271 19.95 -9.07 -9.41
N ASN A 272 20.25 -8.94 -10.70
CA ASN A 272 21.59 -8.68 -11.19
C ASN A 272 21.57 -7.53 -12.20
N LYS A 273 22.51 -6.60 -12.04
CA LYS A 273 22.80 -5.54 -12.99
C LYS A 273 24.26 -5.61 -13.36
N TYR A 274 24.57 -5.51 -14.64
CA TYR A 274 25.94 -5.51 -15.13
C TYR A 274 26.10 -4.58 -16.33
N HIS A 275 27.05 -3.66 -16.19
CA HIS A 275 27.51 -2.78 -17.25
C HIS A 275 28.72 -3.40 -17.95
N TRP A 276 28.57 -3.73 -19.23
CA TRP A 276 29.63 -4.31 -20.04
C TRP A 276 30.50 -3.22 -20.66
N ASP A 277 31.78 -3.51 -20.90
CA ASP A 277 32.74 -2.54 -21.45
C ASP A 277 32.37 -2.02 -22.86
N ASN A 278 31.48 -2.73 -23.57
CA ASN A 278 30.95 -2.31 -24.87
C ASN A 278 29.74 -1.35 -24.74
N GLY A 279 29.41 -0.91 -23.53
CA GLY A 279 28.29 0.00 -23.25
C GLY A 279 26.92 -0.67 -23.12
N LEU A 280 26.86 -2.01 -23.14
CA LEU A 280 25.62 -2.75 -22.89
C LEU A 280 25.30 -2.75 -21.38
N ASP A 281 24.06 -2.41 -21.03
CA ASP A 281 23.52 -2.64 -19.69
C ASP A 281 22.65 -3.88 -19.67
N TRP A 282 23.01 -4.86 -18.85
CA TRP A 282 22.21 -6.05 -18.63
C TRP A 282 21.59 -6.01 -17.24
N THR A 283 20.26 -6.09 -17.18
CA THR A 283 19.50 -6.16 -15.93
C THR A 283 18.60 -7.39 -15.94
N VAL A 284 18.67 -8.18 -14.88
CA VAL A 284 17.78 -9.31 -14.59
C VAL A 284 17.19 -9.08 -13.21
N ALA A 285 15.87 -9.23 -13.11
CA ALA A 285 15.11 -9.15 -11.86
C ALA A 285 14.10 -10.29 -11.81
#